data_AF-A0A284QPJ9-F1
#
_entry.id   AF-A0A284QPJ9-F1
#
_cell.length_a   1.000
_cell.length_b   1.000
_cell.length_c   1.000
_cell.angle_alpha   90.00
_cell.angle_beta   90.00
_cell.angle_gamma   90.00
#
_symmetry.space_group_name_H-M   'P 1'
#
loop_
_entity.id
_entity.type
_entity.pdbx_description
1 polymer ?
#
loop_
_entity_poly.entity_id
_entity_poly.type
_entity_poly.pdbx_seq_one_letter_code
_entity_poly.pdbx_strand_id
1 'polypeptide(L)'
;MATIHLGIALFWIHSDSRDKESYFHWAVVATETSWTDGDGVLTYDIAPSLDRKWEQRVRCRDLAEDHTFCGIVEFATTNLPADDVDEFIRDRPSEDDGWRIQGPQRWSSPSWALKIMCDLDDAEVWDIPAEIGRDGLFDVVVGKGLVMLEISEEVEDFPVLFLPAFSNYRLVHGIHRTSTYGVLPLDGSSR
;
A
#
# COMPACT_ATOMS: atom_id res chain seq x y z
N MET A 1 0.92 -1.84 26.12
CA MET A 1 1.63 -1.18 25.02
C MET A 1 0.60 -1.00 23.92
N ALA A 2 0.54 0.16 23.30
CA ALA A 2 -0.36 0.37 22.17
C ALA A 2 0.14 -0.47 20.98
N THR A 3 -0.78 -1.01 20.19
CA THR A 3 -0.42 -1.69 18.95
C THR A 3 -0.33 -0.63 17.86
N ILE A 4 0.76 -0.63 17.11
CA ILE A 4 0.96 0.25 15.97
C ILE A 4 0.60 -0.52 14.71
N HIS A 5 -0.26 0.06 13.89
CA HIS A 5 -0.55 -0.40 12.54
C HIS A 5 0.40 0.26 11.55
N LEU A 6 0.95 -0.53 10.63
CA LEU A 6 1.84 -0.07 9.57
C LEU A 6 1.26 -0.40 8.20
N GLY A 7 1.27 0.58 7.31
CA GLY A 7 0.74 0.44 5.97
C GLY A 7 1.44 1.30 4.94
N ILE A 8 1.04 1.12 3.69
CA ILE A 8 1.38 1.99 2.57
C ILE A 8 0.12 2.75 2.17
N ALA A 9 0.10 4.07 2.38
CA ALA A 9 -0.91 4.94 1.81
C ALA A 9 -0.58 5.19 0.33
N LEU A 10 -1.60 5.04 -0.52
CA LEU A 10 -1.50 5.20 -1.96
C LEU A 10 -2.24 6.47 -2.39
N PHE A 11 -1.55 7.29 -3.17
CA PHE A 11 -2.10 8.51 -3.75
C PHE A 11 -2.03 8.42 -5.28
N TRP A 12 -3.16 8.52 -5.96
CA TRP A 12 -3.23 8.48 -7.42
C TRP A 12 -2.96 9.86 -8.00
N ILE A 13 -1.79 9.98 -8.63
CA ILE A 13 -1.38 11.19 -9.30
C ILE A 13 -1.76 11.05 -10.77
N HIS A 14 -2.78 11.80 -11.18
CA HIS A 14 -3.16 11.89 -12.59
C HIS A 14 -2.03 12.51 -13.41
N SER A 15 -1.83 12.01 -14.63
CA SER A 15 -0.84 12.56 -15.56
C SER A 15 -0.94 14.08 -15.63
N ASP A 16 0.16 14.77 -15.35
CA ASP A 16 0.28 16.21 -15.54
C ASP A 16 1.14 16.51 -16.78
N SER A 17 1.39 17.78 -17.08
CA SER A 17 2.24 18.17 -18.21
C SER A 17 3.70 17.69 -18.13
N ARG A 18 4.15 17.17 -16.98
CA ARG A 18 5.52 16.71 -16.69
C ARG A 18 5.63 15.19 -16.70
N ASP A 19 4.63 14.47 -16.17
CA ASP A 19 4.55 13.01 -16.17
C ASP A 19 3.44 12.51 -17.10
N LYS A 20 3.84 11.81 -18.16
CA LYS A 20 2.94 11.40 -19.25
C LYS A 20 1.98 10.28 -18.89
N GLU A 21 2.19 9.61 -17.75
CA GLU A 21 1.38 8.48 -17.29
C GLU A 21 1.01 8.69 -15.83
N SER A 22 -0.25 8.44 -15.49
CA SER A 22 -0.71 8.47 -14.10
C SER A 22 0.00 7.38 -13.29
N TYR A 23 0.28 7.65 -12.02
CA TYR A 23 1.02 6.73 -11.17
C TYR A 23 0.57 6.83 -9.70
N PHE A 24 0.95 5.83 -8.90
CA PHE A 24 0.78 5.88 -7.46
C PHE A 24 2.01 6.51 -6.80
N HIS A 25 1.81 7.62 -6.10
CA HIS A 25 2.74 8.08 -5.08
C HIS A 25 2.50 7.29 -3.80
N TRP A 26 3.57 6.82 -3.16
CA TRP A 26 3.48 5.97 -1.98
C TRP A 26 3.97 6.73 -0.75
N ALA A 27 3.32 6.51 0.38
CA ALA A 27 3.81 6.93 1.69
C ALA A 27 3.71 5.77 2.66
N VAL A 28 4.73 5.60 3.50
CA VAL A 28 4.61 4.71 4.67
C VAL A 28 3.74 5.43 5.68
N VAL A 29 2.77 4.72 6.27
CA VAL A 29 1.88 5.26 7.30
C VAL A 29 1.92 4.44 8.56
N ALA A 30 1.81 5.12 9.70
CA ALA A 30 1.76 4.53 11.02
C ALA A 30 0.65 5.16 11.86
N THR A 31 -0.06 4.35 12.64
CA THR A 31 -1.03 4.84 13.63
C THR A 31 -1.12 3.90 14.83
N GLU A 32 -1.41 4.46 16.01
CA GLU A 32 -1.72 3.71 17.23
C GLU A 32 -3.23 3.39 17.36
N THR A 33 -4.05 3.96 16.47
CA THR A 33 -5.52 3.83 16.45
C THR A 33 -5.97 3.02 15.23
N SER A 34 -7.26 3.03 14.91
CA SER A 34 -7.75 2.51 13.64
C SER A 34 -7.43 3.47 12.49
N TRP A 35 -7.19 2.95 11.29
CA TRP A 35 -7.09 3.77 10.08
C TRP A 35 -8.34 4.65 9.89
N THR A 36 -9.52 4.09 10.17
CA THR A 36 -10.82 4.75 9.95
C THR A 36 -11.11 5.86 10.97
N ASP A 37 -10.40 5.90 12.09
CA ASP A 37 -10.61 6.95 13.10
C ASP A 37 -9.89 8.25 12.70
N GLY A 38 -8.99 8.20 11.71
CA GLY A 38 -8.35 9.33 11.03
C GLY A 38 -7.38 10.17 11.89
N ASP A 39 -7.59 10.21 13.21
CA ASP A 39 -6.80 10.97 14.15
C ASP A 39 -5.43 10.32 14.38
N GLY A 40 -4.38 11.10 14.10
CA GLY A 40 -3.00 10.75 14.48
C GLY A 40 -2.24 9.88 13.49
N VAL A 41 -2.71 9.70 12.25
CA VAL A 41 -1.96 8.95 11.24
C VAL A 41 -0.71 9.72 10.82
N LEU A 42 0.45 9.18 11.16
CA LEU A 42 1.74 9.69 10.70
C LEU A 42 2.00 9.16 9.29
N THR A 43 2.27 10.09 8.39
CA THR A 43 2.55 9.82 6.97
C THR A 43 3.98 10.23 6.66
N TYR A 44 4.74 9.27 6.11
CA TYR A 44 6.14 9.40 5.76
C TYR A 44 6.30 9.20 4.26
N ASP A 45 6.81 10.20 3.56
CA ASP A 45 7.08 10.11 2.13
C ASP A 45 8.38 10.79 1.75
N ILE A 46 8.90 10.45 0.58
CA ILE A 46 9.93 11.24 -0.09
C ILE A 46 9.32 11.94 -1.29
N ALA A 47 9.68 13.20 -1.49
CA ALA A 47 9.22 13.97 -2.63
C ALA A 47 10.29 14.95 -3.10
N PRO A 48 10.28 15.31 -4.40
CA PRO A 48 11.22 16.29 -4.91
C PRO A 48 10.99 17.65 -4.24
N SER A 49 12.08 18.27 -3.82
CA SER A 49 12.12 19.64 -3.32
C SER A 49 12.30 20.64 -4.46
N LEU A 50 12.20 21.93 -4.13
CA LEU A 50 12.39 23.02 -5.11
C LEU A 50 13.78 22.96 -5.78
N ASP A 51 14.77 22.45 -5.06
CA ASP A 51 16.15 22.32 -5.53
C ASP A 51 16.43 21.00 -6.28
N ARG A 52 15.36 20.25 -6.64
CA ARG A 52 15.42 18.95 -7.34
C ARG A 52 16.15 17.85 -6.55
N LYS A 53 16.21 17.98 -5.23
CA LYS A 53 16.67 16.94 -4.31
C LYS A 53 15.47 16.17 -3.77
N TRP A 54 15.65 14.92 -3.40
CA TRP A 54 14.60 14.19 -2.69
C TRP A 54 14.68 14.52 -1.21
N GLU A 55 13.56 15.00 -0.66
CA GLU A 55 13.43 15.31 0.75
C GLU A 55 12.40 14.40 1.39
N GLN A 56 12.75 13.89 2.57
CA GLN A 56 11.79 13.20 3.42
C GLN A 56 10.83 14.21 4.03
N ARG A 57 9.55 13.84 4.06
CA ARG A 57 8.48 14.62 4.68
C ARG A 57 7.77 13.73 5.68
N VAL A 58 7.53 14.28 6.86
CA VAL A 58 6.73 13.67 7.91
C VAL A 58 5.55 14.59 8.17
N ARG A 59 4.35 14.03 8.10
CA ARG A 59 3.11 14.79 8.24
C ARG A 59 2.14 14.00 9.09
N CYS A 60 1.47 14.67 10.00
CA CYS A 60 0.21 14.18 10.55
C CYS A 60 -0.89 14.72 9.62
N ARG A 61 -1.59 13.84 8.91
CA ARG A 61 -2.59 14.20 7.91
C ARG A 61 -3.90 13.48 8.18
N ASP A 62 -5.00 14.19 8.02
CA ASP A 62 -6.26 13.55 7.70
C ASP A 62 -6.19 13.07 6.24
N LEU A 63 -6.02 11.75 6.07
CA LEU A 63 -5.89 11.15 4.76
C LEU A 63 -7.21 11.22 3.97
N ALA A 64 -8.36 11.23 4.65
CA ALA A 64 -9.67 11.27 4.01
C ALA A 64 -9.95 12.59 3.30
N GLU A 65 -9.29 13.68 3.71
CA GLU A 65 -9.41 15.00 3.07
C GLU A 65 -8.55 15.16 1.81
N ASP A 66 -7.58 14.26 1.56
CA ASP A 66 -6.71 14.36 0.38
C ASP A 66 -7.39 13.74 -0.85
N HIS A 67 -7.82 14.59 -1.78
CA HIS A 67 -8.49 14.18 -3.04
C HIS A 67 -7.69 13.22 -3.94
N THR A 68 -6.39 13.06 -3.71
CA THR A 68 -5.58 12.08 -4.45
C THR A 68 -5.45 10.75 -3.72
N PHE A 69 -5.87 10.66 -2.46
CA PHE A 69 -5.76 9.47 -1.65
C PHE A 69 -6.72 8.38 -2.12
N CYS A 70 -6.21 7.15 -2.22
CA CYS A 70 -6.97 5.99 -2.71
C CYS A 70 -7.29 4.98 -1.62
N GLY A 71 -6.44 4.88 -0.60
CA GLY A 71 -6.56 3.86 0.45
C GLY A 71 -5.21 3.41 0.99
N ILE A 72 -5.25 2.42 1.88
CA ILE A 72 -4.09 1.92 2.63
C ILE A 72 -3.90 0.43 2.39
N VAL A 73 -2.69 0.03 2.01
CA VAL A 73 -2.27 -1.36 2.06
C VAL A 73 -1.60 -1.63 3.41
N GLU A 74 -2.33 -2.20 4.36
CA GLU A 74 -1.78 -2.56 5.68
C GLU A 74 -0.91 -3.81 5.55
N PHE A 75 0.31 -3.79 6.06
CA PHE A 75 1.25 -4.92 5.95
C PHE A 75 1.72 -5.45 7.30
N ALA A 76 1.65 -4.68 8.38
CA ALA A 76 2.11 -5.13 9.69
C ALA A 76 1.37 -4.49 10.85
N THR A 77 1.40 -5.19 11.99
CA THR A 77 1.11 -4.63 13.31
C THR A 77 2.28 -4.92 14.23
N THR A 78 2.66 -3.97 15.08
CA THR A 78 3.79 -4.12 15.99
C THR A 78 3.48 -3.57 17.38
N ASN A 79 4.18 -4.08 18.39
CA ASN A 79 4.12 -3.57 19.76
C ASN A 79 5.33 -2.69 20.12
N LEU A 80 6.15 -2.33 19.12
CA LEU A 80 7.22 -1.36 19.29
C LEU A 80 6.64 0.00 19.73
N PRO A 81 7.38 0.80 20.51
CA PRO A 81 7.04 2.19 20.80
C PRO A 81 6.90 3.01 19.51
N ALA A 82 5.98 3.99 19.49
CA ALA A 82 5.78 4.86 18.33
C ALA A 82 7.03 5.69 18.00
N ASP A 83 7.75 6.13 19.02
CA ASP A 83 9.02 6.84 18.85
C ASP A 83 10.08 5.98 18.14
N ASP A 84 10.15 4.68 18.46
CA ASP A 84 11.11 3.75 17.82
C ASP A 84 10.75 3.50 16.35
N VAL A 85 9.45 3.43 16.04
CA VAL A 85 8.95 3.33 14.65
C VAL A 85 9.23 4.62 13.87
N ASP A 86 8.99 5.79 14.47
CA ASP A 86 9.29 7.10 13.87
C ASP A 86 10.78 7.22 13.55
N GLU A 87 11.64 6.95 14.52
CA GLU A 87 13.10 7.00 14.37
C GLU A 87 13.57 6.03 13.27
N PHE A 88 13.08 4.79 13.28
CA PHE A 88 13.43 3.79 12.27
C PHE A 88 13.15 4.27 10.83
N ILE A 89 11.97 4.84 10.59
CA ILE A 89 11.56 5.32 9.26
C ILE A 89 12.35 6.59 8.88
N ARG A 90 12.62 7.47 9.84
CA ARG A 90 13.34 8.74 9.61
C ARG A 90 14.83 8.60 9.40
N ASP A 91 15.41 7.50 9.87
CA ASP A 91 16.81 7.17 9.62
C ASP A 91 17.08 6.69 8.18
N ARG A 92 16.04 6.52 7.34
CA ARG A 92 16.22 6.05 5.97
C ARG A 92 16.50 7.20 5.01
N PRO A 93 17.47 7.00 4.08
CA PRO A 93 17.93 8.08 3.23
C PRO A 93 16.79 8.58 2.34
N SER A 94 16.65 9.90 2.22
CA SER A 94 15.72 10.49 1.26
C SER A 94 16.26 10.41 -0.17
N GLU A 95 17.58 10.37 -0.33
CA GLU A 95 18.29 10.27 -1.60
C GLU A 95 18.62 8.82 -1.96
N ASP A 96 18.90 8.61 -3.25
CA ASP A 96 19.23 7.30 -3.80
C ASP A 96 20.52 6.72 -3.20
N ASP A 97 20.41 5.56 -2.54
CA ASP A 97 21.52 4.83 -1.93
C ASP A 97 21.96 3.61 -2.77
N GLY A 98 21.36 3.42 -3.94
CA GLY A 98 21.63 2.29 -4.84
C GLY A 98 20.87 1.00 -4.50
N TRP A 99 20.02 0.99 -3.46
CA TRP A 99 19.18 -0.17 -3.13
C TRP A 99 18.11 -0.40 -4.20
N ARG A 100 17.90 -1.65 -4.64
CA ARG A 100 16.92 -2.02 -5.67
C ARG A 100 16.35 -3.41 -5.43
N ILE A 101 15.10 -3.60 -5.87
CA ILE A 101 14.40 -4.88 -6.02
C ILE A 101 13.60 -4.86 -7.34
N GLN A 102 12.91 -5.95 -7.69
CA GLN A 102 11.98 -5.94 -8.82
C GLN A 102 10.89 -4.86 -8.65
N GLY A 103 10.60 -4.11 -9.73
CA GLY A 103 9.67 -2.97 -9.71
C GLY A 103 10.34 -1.66 -10.17
N PRO A 104 10.30 -0.57 -9.37
CA PRO A 104 10.84 0.73 -9.77
C PRO A 104 12.35 0.66 -10.05
N GLN A 105 12.74 1.08 -11.26
CA GLN A 105 14.16 1.07 -11.68
C GLN A 105 14.95 2.30 -11.21
N ARG A 106 14.25 3.31 -10.68
CA ARG A 106 14.82 4.57 -10.20
C ARG A 106 14.35 4.86 -8.78
N TRP A 107 15.12 5.67 -8.08
CA TRP A 107 14.70 6.21 -6.80
C TRP A 107 13.45 7.07 -6.94
N SER A 108 12.47 6.74 -6.12
CA SER A 108 11.09 7.22 -6.15
C SER A 108 10.40 6.88 -4.83
N SER A 109 9.23 7.45 -4.56
CA SER A 109 8.49 7.14 -3.35
C SER A 109 8.11 5.65 -3.22
N PRO A 110 7.75 4.90 -4.29
CA PRO A 110 7.56 3.46 -4.18
C PRO A 110 8.84 2.70 -3.83
N SER A 111 9.99 3.02 -4.47
CA SER A 111 11.24 2.32 -4.12
C SER A 111 11.68 2.59 -2.68
N TRP A 112 11.43 3.79 -2.17
CA TRP A 112 11.77 4.17 -0.80
C TRP A 112 10.89 3.46 0.23
N ALA A 113 9.58 3.41 -0.02
CA ALA A 113 8.65 2.65 0.82
C ALA A 113 8.94 1.15 0.82
N LEU A 114 9.25 0.57 -0.35
CA LEU A 114 9.67 -0.84 -0.48
C LEU A 114 10.97 -1.13 0.29
N LYS A 115 11.91 -0.19 0.28
CA LYS A 115 13.12 -0.30 1.09
C LYS A 115 12.78 -0.38 2.57
N ILE A 116 11.90 0.50 3.07
CA ILE A 116 11.47 0.48 4.48
C ILE A 116 10.80 -0.84 4.83
N MET A 117 9.89 -1.32 3.97
CA MET A 117 9.28 -2.64 4.15
C MET A 117 10.33 -3.74 4.28
N CYS A 118 11.33 -3.78 3.39
CA CYS A 118 12.40 -4.79 3.47
C CYS A 118 13.31 -4.61 4.69
N ASP A 119 13.64 -3.37 5.05
CA ASP A 119 14.47 -3.08 6.23
C ASP A 119 13.73 -3.48 7.53
N LEU A 120 12.41 -3.32 7.59
CA LEU A 120 11.57 -3.77 8.71
C LEU A 120 11.50 -5.31 8.79
N ASP A 121 11.55 -6.00 7.64
CA ASP A 121 11.64 -7.46 7.55
C ASP A 121 13.01 -7.95 8.04
N ASP A 122 14.09 -7.30 7.59
CA ASP A 122 15.46 -7.55 8.08
C ASP A 122 15.61 -7.27 9.59
N ALA A 123 14.78 -6.38 10.15
CA ALA A 123 14.75 -6.06 11.57
C ALA A 123 13.78 -6.92 12.40
N GLU A 124 13.16 -7.95 11.79
CA GLU A 124 12.18 -8.86 12.44
C GLU A 124 10.96 -8.13 13.04
N VAL A 125 10.61 -6.97 12.48
CA VAL A 125 9.41 -6.20 12.91
C VAL A 125 8.14 -6.75 12.27
N TRP A 126 8.27 -7.31 11.08
CA TRP A 126 7.24 -8.04 10.35
C TRP A 126 7.91 -9.04 9.42
N ASP A 127 7.14 -9.97 8.88
CA ASP A 127 7.65 -10.95 7.91
C ASP A 127 6.98 -10.75 6.55
N ILE A 128 7.79 -10.61 5.51
CA ILE A 128 7.29 -10.64 4.14
C ILE A 128 6.68 -12.03 3.87
N PRO A 129 5.41 -12.12 3.44
CA PRO A 129 4.80 -13.42 3.14
C PRO A 129 5.61 -14.18 2.08
N ALA A 130 5.92 -15.44 2.36
CA ALA A 130 6.81 -16.26 1.53
C ALA A 130 6.31 -16.43 0.09
N GLU A 131 4.98 -16.40 -0.10
CA GLU A 131 4.31 -16.46 -1.39
C GLU A 131 4.45 -15.19 -2.22
N ILE A 132 4.73 -14.04 -1.59
CA ILE A 132 4.98 -12.76 -2.27
C ILE A 132 6.49 -12.63 -2.52
N GLY A 133 7.30 -12.83 -1.47
CA GLY A 133 8.74 -12.56 -1.49
C GLY A 133 9.07 -11.07 -1.72
N ARG A 134 10.34 -10.69 -1.54
CA ARG A 134 10.78 -9.29 -1.71
C ARG A 134 10.46 -8.74 -3.11
N ASP A 135 10.72 -9.54 -4.14
CA ASP A 135 10.53 -9.13 -5.53
C ASP A 135 9.04 -9.04 -5.95
N GLY A 136 8.11 -9.66 -5.22
CA GLY A 136 6.68 -9.57 -5.50
C GLY A 136 5.98 -8.39 -4.84
N LEU A 137 6.63 -7.70 -3.89
CA LEU A 137 5.99 -6.64 -3.09
C LEU A 137 5.44 -5.51 -3.96
N PHE A 138 6.22 -5.05 -4.95
CA PHE A 138 5.80 -3.95 -5.81
C PHE A 138 4.50 -4.28 -6.55
N ASP A 139 4.47 -5.41 -7.23
CA ASP A 139 3.33 -5.83 -8.05
C ASP A 139 2.07 -6.02 -7.21
N VAL A 140 2.21 -6.58 -6.00
CA VAL A 140 1.07 -6.78 -5.08
C VAL A 140 0.50 -5.45 -4.58
N VAL A 141 1.35 -4.50 -4.17
CA VAL A 141 0.89 -3.19 -3.69
C VAL A 141 0.24 -2.39 -4.81
N VAL A 142 0.82 -2.38 -6.02
CA VAL A 142 0.21 -1.76 -7.20
C VAL A 142 -1.15 -2.40 -7.53
N GLY A 143 -1.21 -3.74 -7.54
CA GLY A 143 -2.45 -4.47 -7.81
C GLY A 143 -3.57 -4.12 -6.82
N LYS A 144 -3.24 -4.00 -5.53
CA LYS A 144 -4.18 -3.54 -4.49
C LYS A 144 -4.60 -2.09 -4.70
N GLY A 145 -3.67 -1.21 -5.08
CA GLY A 145 -3.98 0.18 -5.40
C GLY A 145 -4.99 0.32 -6.54
N LEU A 146 -4.85 -0.48 -7.61
CA LEU A 146 -5.81 -0.48 -8.72
C LEU A 146 -7.21 -0.92 -8.27
N VAL A 147 -7.29 -1.92 -7.39
CA VAL A 147 -8.58 -2.35 -6.82
C VAL A 147 -9.18 -1.29 -5.90
N MET A 148 -8.36 -0.59 -5.12
CA MET A 148 -8.83 0.51 -4.28
C MET A 148 -9.40 1.67 -5.09
N LEU A 149 -8.82 1.98 -6.26
CA LEU A 149 -9.39 2.99 -7.16
C LEU A 149 -10.82 2.62 -7.56
N GLU A 150 -11.05 1.36 -7.96
CA GLU A 150 -12.39 0.87 -8.30
C GLU A 150 -13.36 0.96 -7.11
N ILE A 151 -12.91 0.60 -5.89
CA ILE A 151 -13.74 0.64 -4.69
C ILE A 151 -14.06 2.09 -4.27
N SER A 152 -13.08 2.99 -4.36
CA SER A 152 -13.19 4.38 -3.86
C SER A 152 -14.30 5.19 -4.56
N GLU A 153 -14.74 4.75 -5.75
CA GLU A 153 -15.89 5.35 -6.44
C GLU A 153 -17.24 4.93 -5.83
N GLU A 154 -17.27 3.89 -4.99
CA GLU A 154 -18.49 3.21 -4.52
C GLU A 154 -18.75 3.31 -3.00
N VAL A 155 -17.81 3.81 -2.20
CA VAL A 155 -17.88 3.80 -0.71
C VAL A 155 -17.66 5.19 -0.09
N GLU A 156 -18.26 5.44 1.07
CA GLU A 156 -18.08 6.69 1.85
C GLU A 156 -16.76 6.71 2.64
N ASP A 157 -16.27 5.55 3.07
CA ASP A 157 -14.99 5.40 3.78
C ASP A 157 -13.88 4.91 2.83
N PHE A 158 -12.63 5.32 3.04
CA PHE A 158 -11.53 4.86 2.19
C PHE A 158 -11.20 3.37 2.43
N PRO A 159 -10.81 2.61 1.39
CA PRO A 159 -10.52 1.19 1.52
C PRO A 159 -9.17 0.93 2.23
N VAL A 160 -9.16 -0.09 3.09
CA VAL A 160 -7.94 -0.68 3.67
C VAL A 160 -7.86 -2.14 3.23
N LEU A 161 -6.76 -2.54 2.58
CA LEU A 161 -6.52 -3.91 2.15
C LEU A 161 -5.27 -4.47 2.82
N PHE A 162 -5.35 -5.65 3.41
CA PHE A 162 -4.19 -6.32 4.00
C PHE A 162 -3.28 -6.92 2.93
N LEU A 163 -1.96 -6.73 3.05
CA LEU A 163 -0.96 -7.25 2.13
C LEU A 163 -1.02 -8.78 1.96
N PRO A 164 -1.03 -9.62 3.03
CA PRO A 164 -1.09 -11.08 2.89
C PRO A 164 -2.43 -11.61 2.38
N ALA A 165 -3.49 -10.80 2.34
CA ALA A 165 -4.75 -11.21 1.74
C ALA A 165 -4.62 -11.21 0.20
N PHE A 166 -4.30 -12.37 -0.38
CA PHE A 166 -4.75 -12.66 -1.74
C PHE A 166 -6.27 -12.78 -1.70
N SER A 167 -6.97 -11.67 -1.96
CA SER A 167 -8.36 -11.77 -2.34
C SER A 167 -8.39 -12.42 -3.72
N ASN A 168 -8.61 -13.73 -3.78
CA ASN A 168 -9.48 -14.25 -4.82
C ASN A 168 -10.79 -13.47 -4.66
N TYR A 169 -10.99 -12.43 -5.45
CA TYR A 169 -12.22 -11.65 -5.44
C TYR A 169 -13.36 -12.55 -5.93
N ARG A 170 -13.94 -13.35 -5.03
CA ARG A 170 -15.37 -13.67 -5.07
C ARG A 170 -16.04 -12.58 -4.26
N LEU A 171 -16.68 -11.64 -4.97
CA LEU A 171 -17.64 -10.71 -4.41
C LEU A 171 -18.58 -11.47 -3.46
N VAL A 172 -18.40 -11.28 -2.15
CA VAL A 172 -19.42 -11.61 -1.16
C VAL A 172 -20.14 -10.30 -0.89
N HIS A 173 -21.12 -9.98 -1.73
CA HIS A 173 -22.42 -9.45 -1.36
C HIS A 173 -23.26 -9.15 -2.61
N GLY A 174 -24.12 -10.11 -2.95
CA GLY A 174 -25.46 -9.90 -3.49
C GLY A 174 -25.73 -8.81 -4.53
N ILE A 175 -25.29 -9.00 -5.76
CA ILE A 175 -26.08 -8.56 -6.93
C ILE A 175 -26.23 -9.75 -7.88
N HIS A 176 -27.46 -10.26 -7.94
CA HIS A 176 -27.89 -11.16 -9.01
C HIS A 176 -27.69 -10.45 -10.35
N ARG A 177 -26.64 -10.81 -11.08
CA ARG A 177 -26.69 -10.84 -12.55
C ARG A 177 -26.42 -12.25 -13.01
N THR A 178 -27.53 -12.97 -13.17
CA THR A 178 -27.65 -14.07 -14.12
C THR A 178 -27.14 -13.60 -15.48
N SER A 179 -26.00 -14.13 -15.92
CA SER A 179 -25.76 -14.35 -17.33
C SER A 179 -25.71 -15.86 -17.55
N THR A 180 -26.89 -16.38 -17.83
CA THR A 180 -27.12 -17.69 -18.45
C THR A 180 -26.43 -17.74 -19.81
N TYR A 181 -25.37 -18.53 -19.92
CA TYR A 181 -25.15 -19.42 -21.07
C TYR A 181 -24.80 -20.81 -20.51
N GLY A 182 -25.45 -21.85 -21.08
CA GLY A 182 -25.84 -23.13 -20.47
C GLY A 182 -24.75 -23.99 -19.80
N VAL A 183 -25.05 -24.82 -18.79
CA VAL A 183 -25.89 -26.05 -18.82
C VAL A 183 -25.31 -27.00 -19.90
N LEU A 184 -24.60 -28.11 -19.63
CA LEU A 184 -24.48 -29.00 -18.46
C LEU A 184 -23.15 -29.78 -18.46
N PRO A 185 -22.71 -30.28 -17.28
CA PRO A 185 -21.88 -31.48 -17.15
C PRO A 185 -22.77 -32.74 -17.22
N LEU A 186 -22.21 -33.87 -17.68
CA LEU A 186 -22.74 -35.17 -17.29
C LEU A 186 -21.58 -36.10 -16.92
N ASP A 187 -21.62 -36.50 -15.66
CA ASP A 187 -20.82 -37.53 -15.01
C ASP A 187 -20.87 -38.89 -15.74
N GLY A 188 -19.73 -39.58 -15.72
CA GLY A 188 -19.60 -40.85 -15.00
C GLY A 188 -20.37 -42.11 -15.46
N SER A 189 -19.58 -43.17 -15.68
CA SER A 189 -19.88 -44.60 -15.46
C SER A 189 -20.37 -45.46 -16.65
N SER A 190 -19.46 -46.37 -17.03
CA SER A 190 -19.65 -47.80 -17.33
C SER A 190 -20.84 -48.30 -18.15
N ARG A 191 -20.55 -48.77 -19.37
CA ARG A 191 -20.64 -50.20 -19.76
C ARG A 191 -19.79 -50.47 -20.99
#